data_AF-A0A0R0F4K0-F1
#
_entry.id   AF-A0A0R0F4K0-F1
#
_cell.length_a   1.000
_cell.length_b   1.000
_cell.length_c   1.000
_cell.angle_alpha   90.00
_cell.angle_beta   90.00
_cell.angle_gamma   90.00
#
_symmetry.space_group_name_H-M   'P 1'
#
loop_
_entity.id
_entity.type
_entity.pdbx_description
1 polymer ?
#
loop_
_entity_poly.entity_id
_entity_poly.type
_entity_poly.pdbx_seq_one_letter_code
_entity_poly.pdbx_strand_id
1 'polypeptide(L)'
;MKGKPLCLILLLALSLFASHSNSLLLSTSKRWIVDEAWKRVKMHCVNWSSHLNSMLGEGLDLISLKDLIETRLQFNCVRYTWATHMFKRYSSHKVGETLDSLKLHGIRLGLRPYNPSLENATLVEAFDAVIDEFGRQGLMVLADNHVSDPKWCCGHNDGNGFFGDEHFNPEEWLQGLSMVANRVKGKSQVR
;
A
#
# COMPACT_ATOMS: atom_id res chain seq x y z
N MET A 1 -1.52 -49.07 28.88
CA MET A 1 -1.70 -47.59 28.82
C MET A 1 -0.54 -46.83 28.12
N LYS A 2 0.24 -47.46 27.20
CA LYS A 2 1.48 -46.87 26.63
C LYS A 2 1.30 -45.83 25.49
N GLY A 3 0.07 -45.49 25.09
CA GLY A 3 -0.20 -44.58 23.95
C GLY A 3 -0.44 -43.10 24.28
N LYS A 4 -0.55 -42.72 25.56
CA LYS A 4 -0.87 -41.33 25.97
C LYS A 4 0.25 -40.29 25.72
N PRO A 5 1.56 -40.56 25.94
CA PRO A 5 2.56 -39.51 25.83
C PRO A 5 2.82 -39.07 24.38
N LEU A 6 2.75 -40.00 23.42
CA LEU A 6 2.95 -39.69 22.00
C LEU A 6 1.86 -38.76 21.46
N CYS A 7 0.61 -38.97 21.87
CA CYS A 7 -0.52 -38.13 21.49
C CYS A 7 -0.37 -36.69 22.04
N LEU A 8 0.12 -36.56 23.28
CA LEU A 8 0.37 -35.25 23.90
C LEU A 8 1.47 -34.46 23.16
N ILE A 9 2.55 -35.14 22.77
CA ILE A 9 3.66 -34.53 22.00
C ILE A 9 3.17 -34.10 20.62
N LEU A 10 2.36 -34.93 19.94
CA LEU A 10 1.79 -34.57 18.64
C LEU A 10 0.89 -33.33 18.73
N LEU A 11 0.03 -33.25 19.75
CA LEU A 11 -0.83 -32.09 19.99
C LEU A 11 -0.01 -30.82 20.29
N LEU A 12 1.06 -30.94 21.08
CA LEU A 12 1.95 -29.81 21.36
C LEU A 12 2.67 -29.33 20.09
N ALA A 13 3.17 -30.27 19.27
CA ALA A 13 3.78 -29.96 17.98
C ALA A 13 2.78 -29.29 17.02
N LEU A 14 1.56 -29.84 16.90
CA LEU A 14 0.47 -29.24 16.11
C LEU A 14 0.12 -27.83 16.58
N SER A 15 0.18 -27.55 17.90
CA SER A 15 -0.05 -26.20 18.42
C SER A 15 1.09 -25.21 18.11
N LEU A 16 2.34 -25.69 17.99
CA LEU A 16 3.49 -24.89 17.56
C LEU A 16 3.48 -24.65 16.04
N PHE A 17 2.96 -25.61 15.25
CA PHE A 17 2.80 -25.50 13.79
C PHE A 17 1.47 -24.91 13.35
N ALA A 18 0.61 -24.49 14.28
CA ALA A 18 -0.44 -23.51 13.98
C ALA A 18 0.28 -22.18 13.68
N SER A 19 0.87 -22.11 12.48
CA SER A 19 1.27 -20.86 11.87
C SER A 19 0.12 -19.91 12.10
N HIS A 20 0.40 -18.84 12.84
CA HIS A 20 -0.54 -17.74 12.96
C HIS A 20 -0.66 -17.23 11.53
N SER A 21 -1.65 -17.75 10.79
CA SER A 21 -2.11 -17.13 9.57
C SER A 21 -2.55 -15.74 10.00
N ASN A 22 -1.65 -14.78 9.91
CA ASN A 22 -1.85 -13.38 10.27
C ASN A 22 -2.74 -12.71 9.22
N SER A 23 -3.89 -13.31 8.96
CA SER A 23 -5.01 -12.73 8.25
C SER A 23 -5.88 -12.01 9.28
N LEU A 24 -5.29 -11.15 10.13
CA LEU A 24 -6.00 -10.55 11.27
C LEU A 24 -6.92 -9.44 10.77
N LEU A 25 -8.19 -9.73 10.54
CA LEU A 25 -9.18 -8.70 10.25
C LEU A 25 -9.22 -7.72 11.44
N LEU A 26 -9.10 -6.42 11.20
CA LEU A 26 -9.36 -5.42 12.24
C LEU A 26 -10.86 -5.20 12.36
N SER A 27 -11.34 -5.08 13.59
CA SER A 27 -12.72 -4.70 13.88
C SER A 27 -12.76 -3.66 14.98
N THR A 28 -13.94 -3.14 15.28
CA THR A 28 -14.12 -2.19 16.38
C THR A 28 -14.86 -2.85 17.54
N SER A 29 -14.40 -2.58 18.76
CA SER A 29 -15.06 -2.97 20.01
C SER A 29 -15.16 -1.75 20.91
N LYS A 30 -16.38 -1.20 21.04
CA LYS A 30 -16.64 0.08 21.70
C LYS A 30 -15.79 1.19 21.05
N ARG A 31 -14.80 1.73 21.77
CA ARG A 31 -13.90 2.79 21.29
C ARG A 31 -12.56 2.28 20.74
N TRP A 32 -12.35 0.96 20.71
CA TRP A 32 -11.07 0.36 20.39
C TRP A 32 -11.10 -0.32 19.03
N ILE A 33 -9.98 -0.22 18.32
CA ILE A 33 -9.65 -1.14 17.24
C ILE A 33 -9.10 -2.40 17.89
N VAL A 34 -9.61 -3.57 17.50
CA VAL A 34 -9.21 -4.87 18.01
C VAL A 34 -8.88 -5.83 16.88
N ASP A 35 -7.98 -6.77 17.17
CA ASP A 35 -7.74 -7.93 16.32
C ASP A 35 -8.75 -9.05 16.61
N GLU A 36 -8.62 -10.18 15.90
CA GLU A 36 -9.50 -11.35 16.03
C GLU A 36 -9.41 -12.02 17.42
N ALA A 37 -8.32 -11.79 18.16
CA ALA A 37 -8.14 -12.24 19.53
C ALA A 37 -8.68 -11.23 20.56
N TRP A 38 -9.43 -10.21 20.11
CA TRP A 38 -9.93 -9.10 20.92
C TRP A 38 -8.83 -8.26 21.58
N LYS A 39 -7.58 -8.38 21.13
CA LYS A 39 -6.49 -7.55 21.63
C LYS A 39 -6.58 -6.20 20.97
N ARG A 40 -6.40 -5.15 21.78
CA ARG A 40 -6.38 -3.78 21.29
C ARG A 40 -5.20 -3.58 20.34
N VAL A 41 -5.49 -3.12 19.14
CA VAL A 41 -4.49 -2.70 18.15
C VAL A 41 -4.41 -1.18 18.16
N LYS A 42 -3.18 -0.65 18.17
CA LYS A 42 -2.93 0.78 17.97
C LYS A 42 -2.17 0.96 16.66
N MET A 43 -2.74 1.74 15.76
CA MET A 43 -2.13 2.05 14.48
C MET A 43 -1.08 3.15 14.68
N HIS A 44 0.19 2.78 14.55
CA HIS A 44 1.33 3.67 14.55
C HIS A 44 1.81 3.77 13.10
N CYS A 45 1.20 4.68 12.34
CA CYS A 45 1.43 4.76 10.90
C CYS A 45 2.43 5.85 10.53
N VAL A 46 3.13 5.62 9.42
CA VAL A 46 3.89 6.64 8.69
C VAL A 46 3.20 6.96 7.36
N ASN A 47 3.40 8.16 6.82
CA ASN A 47 2.95 8.49 5.47
C ASN A 47 4.05 8.19 4.46
N TRP A 48 3.71 7.57 3.34
CA TRP A 48 4.60 7.48 2.19
C TRP A 48 3.88 7.93 0.92
N SER A 49 4.43 8.97 0.30
CA SER A 49 3.85 9.65 -0.85
C SER A 49 4.02 8.83 -2.13
N SER A 50 2.93 8.59 -2.84
CA SER A 50 2.91 8.00 -4.19
C SER A 50 1.81 8.60 -5.08
N HIS A 51 1.21 9.72 -4.67
CA HIS A 51 0.16 10.44 -5.39
C HIS A 51 0.70 11.63 -6.23
N LEU A 52 2.00 11.92 -6.16
CA LEU A 52 2.61 13.04 -6.89
C LEU A 52 2.72 12.75 -8.38
N ASN A 53 3.28 13.69 -9.16
CA ASN A 53 3.32 13.63 -10.63
C ASN A 53 3.85 12.29 -11.18
N SER A 54 4.86 11.70 -10.54
CA SER A 54 5.44 10.40 -10.94
C SER A 54 4.51 9.21 -10.66
N MET A 55 3.54 9.39 -9.75
CA MET A 55 2.65 8.36 -9.21
C MET A 55 3.40 7.13 -8.69
N LEU A 56 4.62 7.35 -8.22
CA LEU A 56 5.55 6.33 -7.73
C LEU A 56 5.91 6.66 -6.26
N GLY A 57 6.15 5.62 -5.45
CA GLY A 57 6.68 5.81 -4.11
C GLY A 57 8.04 6.50 -4.13
N GLU A 58 8.17 7.61 -3.40
CA GLU A 58 9.41 8.38 -3.31
C GLU A 58 10.57 7.53 -2.75
N GLY A 59 11.79 7.71 -3.29
CA GLY A 59 13.01 7.04 -2.84
C GLY A 59 13.29 5.66 -3.47
N LEU A 60 12.42 5.18 -4.37
CA LEU A 60 12.63 3.92 -5.11
C LEU A 60 13.82 3.97 -6.09
N ASP A 61 14.38 5.14 -6.35
CA ASP A 61 15.60 5.35 -7.12
C ASP A 61 16.88 5.30 -6.29
N LEU A 62 16.78 5.20 -4.96
CA LEU A 62 17.91 5.28 -4.03
C LEU A 62 18.22 3.97 -3.32
N ILE A 63 17.22 3.10 -3.14
CA ILE A 63 17.35 1.84 -2.42
C ILE A 63 16.27 0.85 -2.90
N SER A 64 16.50 -0.46 -2.70
CA SER A 64 15.50 -1.49 -3.04
C SER A 64 14.21 -1.27 -2.25
N LEU A 65 13.06 -1.55 -2.86
CA LEU A 65 11.74 -1.47 -2.24
C LEU A 65 11.69 -2.30 -0.94
N LYS A 66 12.32 -3.48 -0.95
CA LYS A 66 12.45 -4.33 0.23
C LYS A 66 13.17 -3.58 1.36
N ASP A 67 14.36 -3.03 1.11
CA ASP A 67 15.17 -2.43 2.16
C ASP A 67 14.60 -1.09 2.64
N LEU A 68 13.90 -0.35 1.75
CA LEU A 68 13.13 0.84 2.11
C LEU A 68 12.07 0.49 3.18
N ILE A 69 11.27 -0.55 2.91
CA ILE A 69 10.22 -0.99 3.84
C ILE A 69 10.82 -1.62 5.10
N GLU A 70 11.97 -2.28 5.01
CA GLU A 70 12.67 -2.83 6.18
C GLU A 70 13.12 -1.73 7.14
N THR A 71 13.37 -0.52 6.63
CA THR A 71 13.73 0.68 7.39
C THR A 71 12.54 1.34 8.12
N ARG A 72 11.35 0.71 8.17
CA ARG A 72 10.10 1.19 8.81
C ARG A 72 10.17 1.58 10.30
N LEU A 73 11.32 1.48 10.96
CA LEU A 73 11.50 1.78 12.38
C LEU A 73 10.48 0.99 13.24
N GLN A 74 9.71 1.69 14.08
CA GLN A 74 8.69 1.11 14.96
C GLN A 74 7.26 1.26 14.41
N PHE A 75 7.09 1.70 13.16
CA PHE A 75 5.77 1.84 12.56
C PHE A 75 5.20 0.46 12.20
N ASN A 76 3.92 0.24 12.50
CA ASN A 76 3.20 -0.99 12.17
C ASN A 76 2.23 -0.84 11.00
N CYS A 77 2.09 0.38 10.49
CA CYS A 77 1.27 0.68 9.32
C CYS A 77 1.86 1.80 8.48
N VAL A 78 1.37 1.89 7.25
CA VAL A 78 1.70 2.95 6.31
C VAL A 78 0.42 3.50 5.68
N ARG A 79 0.30 4.83 5.64
CA ARG A 79 -0.64 5.54 4.77
C ARG A 79 0.03 5.72 3.42
N TYR A 80 -0.32 4.82 2.50
CA TYR A 80 0.22 4.80 1.15
C TYR A 80 -0.77 5.48 0.21
N THR A 81 -0.33 6.61 -0.33
CA THR A 81 -1.22 7.59 -0.97
C THR A 81 -1.25 7.40 -2.48
N TRP A 82 -2.40 7.64 -3.10
CA TRP A 82 -2.57 7.57 -4.55
C TRP A 82 -3.49 8.68 -5.07
N ALA A 83 -3.33 9.04 -6.36
CA ALA A 83 -4.17 10.03 -7.03
C ALA A 83 -5.29 9.35 -7.84
N THR A 84 -6.49 9.92 -7.89
CA THR A 84 -7.62 9.34 -8.65
C THR A 84 -7.26 9.08 -10.11
N HIS A 85 -6.60 10.04 -10.77
CA HIS A 85 -6.21 9.90 -12.17
C HIS A 85 -5.16 8.80 -12.41
N MET A 86 -4.42 8.35 -11.39
CA MET A 86 -3.51 7.20 -11.53
C MET A 86 -4.25 5.95 -12.03
N PHE A 87 -5.42 5.68 -11.47
CA PHE A 87 -6.24 4.52 -11.84
C PHE A 87 -7.20 4.82 -12.99
N LYS A 88 -7.62 6.09 -13.13
CA LYS A 88 -8.63 6.49 -14.10
C LYS A 88 -8.12 6.92 -15.46
N ARG A 89 -6.93 7.51 -15.52
CA ARG A 89 -6.38 8.15 -16.73
C ARG A 89 -4.98 7.62 -17.08
N TYR A 90 -4.19 7.25 -16.08
CA TYR A 90 -2.79 6.82 -16.26
C TYR A 90 -2.58 5.32 -16.02
N SER A 91 -3.65 4.52 -15.94
CA SER A 91 -3.56 3.12 -15.49
C SER A 91 -2.73 2.22 -16.41
N SER A 92 -2.65 2.54 -17.69
CA SER A 92 -1.83 1.83 -18.68
C SER A 92 -0.44 2.43 -18.89
N HIS A 93 -0.11 3.55 -18.24
CA HIS A 93 1.18 4.21 -18.42
C HIS A 93 2.27 3.41 -17.70
N LYS A 94 3.41 3.23 -18.35
CA LYS A 94 4.58 2.60 -17.73
C LYS A 94 5.36 3.58 -16.88
N VAL A 95 5.98 3.08 -15.81
CA VAL A 95 6.81 3.90 -14.92
C VAL A 95 7.94 4.59 -15.69
N GLY A 96 8.72 3.85 -16.48
CA GLY A 96 9.85 4.40 -17.24
C GLY A 96 9.44 5.49 -18.23
N GLU A 97 8.34 5.28 -18.96
CA GLU A 97 7.78 6.26 -19.91
C GLU A 97 7.23 7.49 -19.20
N THR A 98 6.58 7.30 -18.05
CA THR A 98 6.08 8.39 -17.20
C THR A 98 7.24 9.25 -16.70
N LEU A 99 8.30 8.62 -16.18
CA LEU A 99 9.50 9.33 -15.71
C LEU A 99 10.19 10.11 -16.85
N ASP A 100 10.31 9.54 -18.04
CA ASP A 100 10.84 10.25 -19.21
C ASP A 100 9.97 11.46 -19.59
N SER A 101 8.65 11.30 -19.60
CA SER A 101 7.72 12.39 -19.95
C SER A 101 7.81 13.57 -18.98
N LEU A 102 8.13 13.29 -17.71
CA LEU A 102 8.36 14.26 -16.66
C LEU A 102 9.81 14.81 -16.63
N LYS A 103 10.67 14.37 -17.56
CA LYS A 103 12.10 14.69 -17.62
C LYS A 103 12.87 14.26 -16.36
N LEU A 104 12.38 13.22 -15.67
CA LEU A 104 12.97 12.63 -14.47
C LEU A 104 13.95 11.50 -14.82
N HIS A 105 14.85 11.74 -15.78
CA HIS A 105 15.79 10.72 -16.26
C HIS A 105 16.74 10.22 -15.16
N GLY A 106 17.15 11.10 -14.24
CA GLY A 106 17.97 10.72 -13.09
C GLY A 106 17.29 9.69 -12.18
N ILE A 107 16.00 9.91 -11.88
CA ILE A 107 15.17 8.98 -11.08
C ILE A 107 15.03 7.65 -11.81
N ARG A 108 14.77 7.68 -13.13
CA ARG A 108 14.69 6.47 -13.94
C ARG A 108 16.01 5.67 -13.94
N LEU A 109 17.15 6.36 -14.04
CA LEU A 109 18.46 5.73 -13.97
C LEU A 109 18.74 5.15 -12.58
N GLY A 110 18.34 5.84 -11.51
CA GLY A 110 18.45 5.34 -10.13
C GLY A 110 17.52 4.17 -9.83
N LEU A 111 16.36 4.08 -10.50
CA LEU A 111 15.43 2.96 -10.34
C LEU A 111 16.04 1.62 -10.80
N ARG A 112 16.87 1.63 -11.85
CA ARG A 112 17.43 0.41 -12.48
C ARG A 112 18.27 -0.47 -11.55
N PRO A 113 19.25 0.04 -10.78
CA PRO A 113 20.05 -0.80 -9.89
C PRO A 113 19.25 -1.38 -8.73
N TYR A 114 18.18 -0.73 -8.28
CA TYR A 114 17.48 -1.10 -7.05
C TYR A 114 16.14 -1.80 -7.28
N ASN A 115 15.38 -1.36 -8.27
CA ASN A 115 14.01 -1.80 -8.55
C ASN A 115 13.75 -1.94 -10.08
N PRO A 116 14.59 -2.68 -10.82
CA PRO A 116 14.53 -2.73 -12.29
C PRO A 116 13.20 -3.24 -12.85
N SER A 117 12.50 -4.11 -12.11
CA SER A 117 11.19 -4.64 -12.53
C SER A 117 10.12 -3.55 -12.63
N LEU A 118 10.24 -2.48 -11.84
CA LEU A 118 9.27 -1.38 -11.85
C LEU A 118 9.35 -0.54 -13.11
N GLU A 119 10.51 -0.44 -13.77
CA GLU A 119 10.68 0.42 -14.95
C GLU A 119 9.70 0.09 -16.08
N ASN A 120 9.47 -1.21 -16.32
CA ASN A 120 8.59 -1.70 -17.37
C ASN A 120 7.17 -2.01 -16.91
N ALA A 121 6.91 -1.92 -15.60
CA ALA A 121 5.58 -2.09 -15.03
C ALA A 121 4.71 -0.86 -15.33
N THR A 122 3.41 -1.06 -15.38
CA THR A 122 2.45 0.05 -15.33
C THR A 122 2.52 0.73 -13.95
N LEU A 123 2.13 2.00 -13.86
CA LEU A 123 2.03 2.72 -12.59
C LEU A 123 1.19 1.95 -11.56
N VAL A 124 0.10 1.35 -12.02
CA VAL A 124 -0.82 0.55 -11.21
C VAL A 124 -0.19 -0.77 -10.75
N GLU A 125 0.60 -1.45 -11.59
CA GLU A 125 1.38 -2.62 -11.19
C GLU A 125 2.49 -2.26 -10.20
N ALA A 126 3.13 -1.09 -10.35
CA ALA A 126 4.13 -0.62 -9.40
C ALA A 126 3.52 -0.34 -8.02
N PHE A 127 2.34 0.29 -7.98
CA PHE A 127 1.58 0.49 -6.73
C PHE A 127 1.24 -0.84 -6.05
N ASP A 128 0.80 -1.83 -6.82
CA ASP A 128 0.53 -3.16 -6.28
C ASP A 128 1.76 -3.84 -5.71
N ALA A 129 2.90 -3.75 -6.40
CA ALA A 129 4.16 -4.33 -5.95
C ALA A 129 4.59 -3.73 -4.60
N VAL A 130 4.39 -2.42 -4.41
CA VAL A 130 4.64 -1.75 -3.13
C VAL A 130 3.68 -2.26 -2.04
N ILE A 131 2.38 -2.38 -2.34
CA ILE A 131 1.40 -2.93 -1.38
C ILE A 131 1.74 -4.38 -1.01
N ASP A 132 2.14 -5.21 -1.98
CA ASP A 132 2.50 -6.60 -1.72
C ASP A 132 3.75 -6.72 -0.86
N GLU A 133 4.74 -5.86 -1.08
CA GLU A 133 5.94 -5.86 -0.25
C GLU A 133 5.64 -5.43 1.21
N PHE A 134 4.75 -4.45 1.43
CA PHE A 134 4.30 -4.13 2.79
C PHE A 134 3.68 -5.35 3.47
N GLY A 135 2.82 -6.09 2.75
CA GLY A 135 2.18 -7.29 3.26
C GLY A 135 3.19 -8.41 3.55
N ARG A 136 4.15 -8.61 2.65
CA ARG A 136 5.25 -9.59 2.83
C ARG A 136 6.08 -9.30 4.08
N GLN A 137 6.25 -8.03 4.42
CA GLN A 137 6.96 -7.61 5.63
C GLN A 137 6.06 -7.44 6.86
N GLY A 138 4.75 -7.67 6.74
CA GLY A 138 3.79 -7.60 7.85
C GLY A 138 3.43 -6.19 8.31
N LEU A 139 3.50 -5.18 7.44
CA LEU A 139 2.89 -3.86 7.72
C LEU A 139 1.44 -3.85 7.27
N MET A 140 0.59 -3.17 8.03
CA MET A 140 -0.75 -2.82 7.56
C MET A 140 -0.68 -1.61 6.62
N VAL A 141 -1.60 -1.53 5.66
CA VAL A 141 -1.64 -0.48 4.64
C VAL A 141 -2.99 0.22 4.66
N LEU A 142 -2.96 1.54 4.83
CA LEU A 142 -4.08 2.43 4.53
C LEU A 142 -3.90 2.91 3.08
N ALA A 143 -4.71 2.38 2.15
CA ALA A 143 -4.69 2.79 0.75
C ALA A 143 -5.46 4.10 0.55
N ASP A 144 -4.77 5.22 0.71
CA ASP A 144 -5.36 6.55 0.82
C ASP A 144 -5.51 7.26 -0.52
N ASN A 145 -6.75 7.55 -0.91
CA ASN A 145 -7.00 8.47 -2.02
C ASN A 145 -6.69 9.89 -1.55
N HIS A 146 -5.63 10.50 -2.10
CA HIS A 146 -5.10 11.74 -1.57
C HIS A 146 -5.58 12.98 -2.30
N VAL A 147 -5.67 12.89 -3.63
CA VAL A 147 -5.97 13.99 -4.55
C VAL A 147 -6.50 13.39 -5.86
N SER A 148 -7.23 14.16 -6.67
CA SER A 148 -7.66 13.66 -7.98
C SER A 148 -6.55 13.75 -9.01
N ASP A 149 -5.99 14.94 -9.19
CA ASP A 149 -4.86 15.18 -10.09
C ASP A 149 -3.52 14.85 -9.41
N PRO A 150 -2.58 14.12 -10.06
CA PRO A 150 -1.32 13.77 -9.43
C PRO A 150 -0.45 15.00 -9.24
N LYS A 151 -0.40 15.52 -8.00
CA LYS A 151 0.36 16.70 -7.59
C LYS A 151 0.47 16.83 -6.08
N TRP A 152 1.21 17.82 -5.62
CA TRP A 152 1.19 18.22 -4.22
C TRP A 152 -0.14 18.90 -3.84
N CYS A 153 -0.80 18.43 -2.79
CA CYS A 153 -1.97 19.10 -2.18
C CYS A 153 -1.50 20.21 -1.22
N CYS A 154 -2.28 21.12 -0.67
CA CYS A 154 -3.72 21.20 -0.48
C CYS A 154 -4.06 22.70 -0.51
N GLY A 155 -3.90 23.29 -1.69
CA GLY A 155 -4.10 24.72 -1.88
C GLY A 155 -5.59 25.02 -1.96
N HIS A 156 -6.04 26.14 -1.40
CA HIS A 156 -7.46 26.54 -1.48
C HIS A 156 -7.94 26.74 -2.93
N ASN A 157 -7.00 26.97 -3.86
CA ASN A 157 -7.27 27.23 -5.28
C ASN A 157 -6.65 26.14 -6.18
N ASP A 158 -6.37 24.94 -5.68
CA ASP A 158 -5.79 23.88 -6.48
C ASP A 158 -6.82 23.09 -7.30
N GLY A 159 -8.12 23.41 -7.20
CA GLY A 159 -9.19 22.75 -7.95
C GLY A 159 -9.43 21.29 -7.57
N ASN A 160 -8.98 20.83 -6.39
CA ASN A 160 -9.18 19.46 -5.88
C ASN A 160 -9.86 19.43 -4.50
N GLY A 161 -10.44 20.53 -4.03
CA GLY A 161 -10.92 20.67 -2.66
C GLY A 161 -12.33 20.14 -2.43
N PHE A 162 -13.23 20.32 -3.40
CA PHE A 162 -14.65 19.98 -3.27
C PHE A 162 -15.27 19.40 -4.55
N PHE A 163 -16.42 18.77 -4.41
CA PHE A 163 -17.14 18.15 -5.52
C PHE A 163 -17.52 19.18 -6.59
N GLY A 164 -17.13 18.91 -7.84
CA GLY A 164 -17.37 19.80 -8.96
C GLY A 164 -16.25 20.81 -9.22
N ASP A 165 -15.21 20.85 -8.39
CA ASP A 165 -13.99 21.60 -8.72
C ASP A 165 -13.36 21.07 -10.02
N GLU A 166 -12.52 21.88 -10.66
CA GLU A 166 -11.91 21.61 -11.98
C GLU A 166 -11.32 20.20 -12.12
N HIS A 167 -10.69 19.69 -11.06
CA HIS A 167 -10.08 18.38 -11.05
C HIS A 167 -10.80 17.38 -10.13
N PHE A 168 -11.90 17.75 -9.49
CA PHE A 168 -12.68 16.84 -8.63
C PHE A 168 -14.04 16.52 -9.24
N ASN A 169 -14.08 15.46 -10.04
CA ASN A 169 -15.32 14.85 -10.50
C ASN A 169 -15.77 13.73 -9.53
N PRO A 170 -16.95 13.83 -8.88
CA PRO A 170 -17.42 12.83 -7.90
C PRO A 170 -17.61 11.42 -8.49
N GLU A 171 -18.08 11.29 -9.72
CA GLU A 171 -18.26 9.99 -10.37
C GLU A 171 -16.91 9.33 -10.68
N GLU A 172 -15.94 10.09 -11.18
CA GLU A 172 -14.57 9.62 -11.42
C GLU A 172 -13.88 9.23 -10.11
N TRP A 173 -14.10 10.00 -9.04
CA TRP A 173 -13.63 9.71 -7.69
C TRP A 173 -14.21 8.40 -7.15
N LEU A 174 -15.53 8.19 -7.22
CA LEU A 174 -16.19 6.94 -6.81
C LEU A 174 -15.68 5.74 -7.62
N GLN A 175 -15.47 5.91 -8.92
CA GLN A 175 -14.89 4.87 -9.77
C GLN A 175 -13.45 4.54 -9.34
N GLY A 176 -12.63 5.56 -9.07
CA GLY A 176 -11.27 5.38 -8.54
C GLY A 176 -11.27 4.60 -7.23
N LEU A 177 -12.12 4.97 -6.28
CA LEU A 177 -12.29 4.24 -5.01
C LEU A 177 -12.70 2.78 -5.24
N SER A 178 -13.67 2.53 -6.13
CA SER A 178 -14.12 1.18 -6.46
C SER A 178 -13.02 0.34 -7.10
N MET A 179 -12.24 0.92 -8.02
CA MET A 179 -11.11 0.26 -8.67
C MET A 179 -10.05 -0.17 -7.65
N VAL A 180 -9.64 0.74 -6.77
CA VAL A 180 -8.64 0.44 -5.73
C VAL A 180 -9.18 -0.57 -4.74
N ALA A 181 -10.41 -0.41 -4.24
CA ALA A 181 -11.04 -1.34 -3.31
C ALA A 181 -11.12 -2.77 -3.88
N ASN A 182 -11.55 -2.92 -5.14
CA ASN A 182 -11.59 -4.22 -5.80
C ASN A 182 -10.20 -4.82 -5.98
N ARG A 183 -9.21 -3.99 -6.32
CA ARG A 183 -7.82 -4.42 -6.54
C ARG A 183 -7.15 -4.91 -5.26
N VAL A 184 -7.43 -4.29 -4.12
CA VAL A 184 -6.83 -4.64 -2.82
C VAL A 184 -7.67 -5.61 -1.98
N LYS A 185 -8.88 -5.99 -2.43
CA LYS A 185 -9.82 -6.84 -1.66
C LYS A 185 -9.22 -8.16 -1.15
N GLY A 186 -8.29 -8.76 -1.90
CA GLY A 186 -7.60 -10.00 -1.51
C GLY A 186 -6.30 -9.79 -0.73
N LYS A 187 -5.86 -8.53 -0.56
CA LYS A 187 -4.59 -8.18 0.08
C LYS A 187 -4.84 -7.98 1.57
N SER A 188 -4.59 -9.02 2.36
CA SER A 188 -4.87 -9.06 3.80
C SER A 188 -4.05 -8.07 4.64
N GLN A 189 -3.17 -7.28 4.06
CA GLN A 189 -2.48 -6.18 4.73
C GLN A 189 -3.23 -4.85 4.62
N VAL A 190 -4.14 -4.71 3.64
CA VAL A 190 -4.94 -3.50 3.48
C VAL A 190 -6.09 -3.52 4.48
N ARG A 191 -6.21 -2.46 5.27
CA ARG A 191 -7.04 -2.40 6.49
C ARG A 191 -7.72 -1.05 6.64
#